data_AF-A0ABD3M1M8-F1
#
_entry.id   AF-A0ABD3M1M8-F1
#
_cell.length_a   1.000
_cell.length_b   1.000
_cell.length_c   1.000
_cell.angle_alpha   90.00
_cell.angle_beta   90.00
_cell.angle_gamma   90.00
#
_symmetry.space_group_name_H-M   'P 1'
#
loop_
_entity.id
_entity.type
_entity.pdbx_description
1 polymer ?
#
loop_
_entity_poly.entity_id
_entity_poly.type
_entity_poly.pdbx_seq_one_letter_code
_entity_poly.pdbx_strand_id
1 'polypeptide(L)'
;MMYCHFSVALLCLNVAFDLFVFGLPAFFFHKLGLLPDKLYMTITTAIINWTTPVVFFMPMVVSGSKLYCNDVALLAECKYKDSLLLSNHGSTKTISLFTSNQKRVDWMVGMFVGYSKQLSSVSCKRIRVGFVCEALIQFMPWIGWYRKIVANDIFVSRSFKQDAPTIQKNIEEFHNADERRMLFLSPEGVVVDFGQKDVEYIYACRKFCLDHGYQPFDYILSPRYKGSMCLLQQVQKCSGPVISVCIAYVRDGKLLNCRLLSPDRVVADIYTLNQGVGGSPVDIYIHLKRIDATKARADAKKFMMENYSEKNKLMMEWDRQTLAGTASSEGWHSQFSLLKCNLLECVVYQICHAALIILVAIKFDCLCTLLHTCGYLFGVVASCYTIGWAMGNSMESVPFETGIKSISLLLQTKKSKGI
;
A
#
# COMPACT_ATOMS: atom_id res chain seq x y z
N MET A 1 18.57 3.60 11.99
CA MET A 1 17.32 3.62 12.78
C MET A 1 16.81 5.02 13.08
N MET A 2 17.61 5.90 13.72
CA MET A 2 17.20 7.27 14.05
C MET A 2 16.67 8.07 12.83
N TYR A 3 17.38 8.03 11.71
CA TYR A 3 16.95 8.63 10.44
C TYR A 3 15.57 8.12 9.98
N CYS A 4 15.32 6.82 10.09
CA CYS A 4 14.04 6.24 9.66
C CYS A 4 12.87 6.74 10.51
N HIS A 5 13.03 6.83 11.84
CA HIS A 5 12.01 7.42 12.71
C HIS A 5 11.75 8.89 12.38
N PHE A 6 12.80 9.64 12.07
CA PHE A 6 12.67 11.03 11.63
C PHE A 6 11.90 11.13 10.31
N SER A 7 12.25 10.31 9.31
CA SER A 7 11.54 10.21 8.03
C SER A 7 10.05 9.89 8.22
N VAL A 8 9.73 8.91 9.07
CA VAL A 8 8.33 8.53 9.40
C VAL A 8 7.60 9.65 10.14
N ALA A 9 8.27 10.35 11.07
CA ALA A 9 7.69 11.47 11.80
C ALA A 9 7.40 12.67 10.89
N LEU A 10 8.30 12.99 9.95
CA LEU A 10 8.07 14.03 8.94
C LEU A 10 6.91 13.67 8.03
N LEU A 11 6.80 12.41 7.60
CA LEU A 11 5.66 11.92 6.84
C LEU A 11 4.35 12.15 7.63
N CYS A 12 4.31 11.77 8.92
CA CYS A 12 3.16 12.01 9.79
C CYS A 12 2.80 13.49 9.88
N LEU A 13 3.80 14.36 10.07
CA LEU A 13 3.60 15.81 10.15
C LEU A 13 2.99 16.36 8.86
N ASN A 14 3.54 15.98 7.71
CA ASN A 14 3.09 16.50 6.41
C ASN A 14 1.64 16.05 6.12
N VAL A 15 1.32 14.79 6.38
CA VAL A 15 -0.04 14.25 6.22
C VAL A 15 -1.00 14.88 7.23
N ALA A 16 -0.58 15.08 8.48
CA ALA A 16 -1.40 15.73 9.50
C ALA A 16 -1.69 17.18 9.10
N PHE A 17 -0.68 17.95 8.69
CA PHE A 17 -0.86 19.32 8.21
C PHE A 17 -1.88 19.39 7.07
N ASP A 18 -1.72 18.59 6.03
CA ASP A 18 -2.65 18.61 4.89
C ASP A 18 -4.07 18.14 5.28
N LEU A 19 -4.18 17.18 6.20
CA LEU A 19 -5.44 16.75 6.76
C LEU A 19 -6.15 17.88 7.51
N PHE A 20 -5.48 18.58 8.43
CA PHE A 20 -6.12 19.60 9.26
C PHE A 20 -6.36 20.92 8.54
N VAL A 21 -5.44 21.32 7.66
CA VAL A 21 -5.50 22.61 6.98
C VAL A 21 -6.39 22.55 5.74
N PHE A 22 -6.42 21.43 5.02
CA PHE A 22 -7.18 21.32 3.76
C PHE A 22 -8.26 20.23 3.80
N GLY A 23 -7.90 19.03 4.27
CA GLY A 23 -8.77 17.85 4.21
C GLY A 23 -10.04 17.97 5.07
N LEU A 24 -9.90 18.30 6.35
CA LEU A 24 -11.00 18.43 7.29
C LEU A 24 -11.93 19.60 6.92
N PRO A 25 -11.43 20.81 6.59
CA PRO A 25 -12.30 21.87 6.10
C PRO A 25 -13.12 21.44 4.88
N ALA A 26 -12.49 20.84 3.86
CA ALA A 26 -13.20 20.35 2.67
C ALA A 26 -14.27 19.30 3.04
N PHE A 27 -13.95 18.37 3.95
CA PHE A 27 -14.89 17.37 4.44
C PHE A 27 -16.07 17.99 5.20
N PHE A 28 -15.82 18.95 6.09
CA PHE A 28 -16.88 19.62 6.85
C PHE A 28 -17.80 20.40 5.92
N PHE A 29 -17.27 21.17 4.97
CA PHE A 29 -18.11 21.87 3.99
C PHE A 29 -18.95 20.90 3.16
N HIS A 30 -18.39 19.76 2.76
CA HIS A 30 -19.14 18.71 2.08
C HIS A 30 -20.25 18.12 2.97
N LYS A 31 -19.96 17.79 4.24
CA LYS A 31 -20.97 17.25 5.17
C LYS A 31 -22.07 18.23 5.56
N LEU A 32 -21.78 19.53 5.52
CA LEU A 32 -22.78 20.59 5.71
C LEU A 32 -23.61 20.88 4.45
N GLY A 33 -23.37 20.16 3.34
CA GLY A 33 -24.06 20.39 2.07
C GLY A 33 -23.61 21.65 1.33
N LEU A 34 -22.53 22.30 1.79
CA LEU A 34 -21.96 23.51 1.20
C LEU A 34 -21.01 23.20 0.03
N LEU A 35 -20.57 21.94 -0.09
CA LEU A 35 -19.68 21.49 -1.15
C LEU A 35 -20.28 20.28 -1.88
N PRO A 36 -20.68 20.41 -3.16
CA PRO A 36 -21.19 19.30 -3.96
C PRO A 36 -20.16 18.18 -4.13
N ASP A 37 -20.61 16.93 -4.28
CA ASP A 37 -19.77 15.72 -4.39
C ASP A 37 -18.64 15.87 -5.41
N LYS A 38 -18.97 16.35 -6.61
CA LYS A 38 -17.99 16.56 -7.68
C LYS A 38 -16.88 17.52 -7.27
N LEU A 39 -17.24 18.66 -6.66
CA LEU A 39 -16.26 19.65 -6.23
C LEU A 39 -15.43 19.14 -5.04
N TYR A 40 -16.05 18.40 -4.11
CA TYR A 40 -15.33 17.73 -3.03
C TYR A 40 -14.29 16.74 -3.56
N MET A 41 -14.63 15.92 -4.56
CA MET A 41 -13.69 14.98 -5.15
C MET A 41 -12.56 15.68 -5.91
N THR A 42 -12.85 16.75 -6.66
CA THR A 42 -11.82 17.54 -7.34
C THR A 42 -10.86 18.20 -6.34
N ILE A 43 -11.37 18.80 -5.26
CA ILE A 43 -10.55 19.42 -4.20
C ILE A 43 -9.70 18.35 -3.51
N THR A 44 -10.27 17.22 -3.09
CA THR A 44 -9.49 16.17 -2.43
C THR A 44 -8.46 15.54 -3.37
N THR A 45 -8.73 15.44 -4.67
CA THR A 45 -7.75 15.00 -5.67
C THR A 45 -6.60 16.00 -5.81
N ALA A 46 -6.87 17.31 -5.73
CA ALA A 46 -5.81 18.32 -5.68
C ALA A 46 -4.95 18.20 -4.41
N ILE A 47 -5.58 17.99 -3.25
CA ILE A 47 -4.88 17.74 -1.97
C ILE A 47 -4.01 16.48 -2.08
N ILE A 48 -4.52 15.38 -2.65
CA ILE A 48 -3.74 14.15 -2.85
C ILE A 48 -2.55 14.40 -3.76
N ASN A 49 -2.72 15.13 -4.86
CA ASN A 49 -1.62 15.47 -5.76
C ASN A 49 -0.54 16.33 -5.07
N TRP A 50 -0.92 17.14 -4.08
CA TRP A 50 -0.01 17.92 -3.25
C TRP A 50 0.73 17.07 -2.22
N THR A 51 0.02 16.24 -1.47
CA THR A 51 0.56 15.43 -0.36
C THR A 51 1.39 14.23 -0.84
N THR A 52 0.92 13.54 -1.89
CA THR A 52 1.50 12.25 -2.35
C THR A 52 3.02 12.25 -2.57
N PRO A 53 3.62 13.21 -3.31
CA PRO A 53 5.06 13.19 -3.55
C PRO A 53 5.87 13.32 -2.25
N VAL A 54 5.36 14.10 -1.29
CA VAL A 54 5.99 14.31 0.03
C VAL A 54 5.96 13.04 0.88
N VAL A 55 4.91 12.22 0.74
CA VAL A 55 4.76 10.95 1.49
C VAL A 55 5.78 9.91 1.04
N PHE A 56 5.99 9.73 -0.26
CA PHE A 56 6.94 8.74 -0.76
C PHE A 56 8.36 9.29 -0.97
N PHE A 57 8.58 10.61 -0.81
CA PHE A 57 9.87 11.26 -1.13
C PHE A 57 11.04 10.57 -0.45
N MET A 58 11.04 10.49 0.88
CA MET A 58 12.12 9.83 1.63
C MET A 58 12.23 8.32 1.33
N PRO A 59 11.15 7.52 1.48
CA PRO A 59 11.27 6.06 1.35
C PRO A 59 11.50 5.58 -0.09
N MET A 60 11.07 6.31 -1.12
CA MET A 60 11.21 5.85 -2.53
C MET A 60 12.25 6.67 -3.30
N VAL A 61 12.24 8.00 -3.18
CA VAL A 61 13.08 8.88 -4.01
C VAL A 61 14.48 9.04 -3.42
N VAL A 62 14.58 9.45 -2.15
CA VAL A 62 15.87 9.67 -1.48
C VAL A 62 16.58 8.35 -1.18
N SER A 63 15.83 7.27 -0.93
CA SER A 63 16.40 5.93 -0.75
C SER A 63 17.01 5.34 -2.01
N GLY A 64 16.76 5.91 -3.18
CA GLY A 64 17.21 5.38 -4.46
C GLY A 64 16.46 4.12 -4.92
N SER A 65 15.31 3.79 -4.32
CA SER A 65 14.49 2.64 -4.74
C SER A 65 14.00 2.83 -6.17
N LYS A 66 14.11 1.79 -6.99
CA LYS A 66 13.71 1.82 -8.41
C LYS A 66 12.49 0.96 -8.65
N LEU A 67 11.63 1.40 -9.54
CA LEU A 67 10.40 0.70 -9.87
C LEU A 67 10.41 0.29 -11.35
N TYR A 68 10.23 -0.99 -11.60
CA TYR A 68 10.28 -1.62 -12.91
C TYR A 68 8.91 -2.20 -13.26
N CYS A 69 8.47 -2.08 -14.51
CA CYS A 69 7.17 -2.57 -14.97
C CYS A 69 7.30 -3.32 -16.29
N ASN A 70 6.70 -4.50 -16.40
CA ASN A 70 6.76 -5.32 -17.63
C ASN A 70 5.93 -4.72 -18.77
N ASP A 71 4.79 -4.08 -18.46
CA ASP A 71 3.87 -3.54 -19.46
C ASP A 71 3.48 -2.09 -19.14
N VAL A 72 4.30 -1.16 -19.66
CA VAL A 72 4.10 0.28 -19.49
C VAL A 72 2.85 0.78 -20.19
N ALA A 73 2.47 0.20 -21.32
CA ALA A 73 1.29 0.62 -22.08
C ALA A 73 0.01 0.28 -21.32
N LEU A 74 -0.08 -0.94 -20.78
CA LEU A 74 -1.19 -1.35 -19.93
C LEU A 74 -1.26 -0.52 -18.64
N LEU A 75 -0.11 -0.21 -18.05
CA LEU A 75 -0.06 0.68 -16.89
C LEU A 75 -0.59 2.09 -17.22
N ALA A 76 -0.19 2.66 -18.35
CA ALA A 76 -0.69 3.95 -18.82
C ALA A 76 -2.20 3.91 -19.06
N GLU A 77 -2.74 2.84 -19.66
CA GLU A 77 -4.19 2.67 -19.82
C GLU A 77 -4.93 2.67 -18.48
N CYS A 78 -4.38 2.01 -17.46
CA CYS A 78 -4.96 2.00 -16.11
C CYS A 78 -5.07 3.41 -15.49
N LYS A 79 -4.24 4.35 -15.96
CA LYS A 79 -4.26 5.75 -15.52
C LYS A 79 -5.24 6.62 -16.31
N TYR A 80 -5.74 6.14 -17.44
CA TYR A 80 -6.73 6.87 -18.27
C TYR A 80 -8.17 6.44 -18.00
N LYS A 81 -8.38 5.28 -17.38
CA LYS A 81 -9.70 4.69 -17.09
C LYS A 81 -9.83 4.38 -15.61
N ASP A 82 -11.04 4.13 -15.16
CA ASP A 82 -11.23 3.40 -13.90
C ASP A 82 -10.62 2.01 -14.05
N SER A 83 -9.76 1.61 -13.13
CA SER A 83 -9.10 0.31 -13.20
C SER A 83 -9.14 -0.40 -11.86
N LEU A 84 -9.25 -1.72 -11.91
CA LEU A 84 -9.19 -2.58 -10.73
C LEU A 84 -7.90 -3.39 -10.77
N LEU A 85 -7.03 -3.17 -9.79
CA LEU A 85 -5.74 -3.82 -9.69
C LEU A 85 -5.79 -4.86 -8.57
N LEU A 86 -5.75 -6.13 -8.95
CA LEU A 86 -5.74 -7.28 -8.05
C LEU A 86 -4.29 -7.64 -7.76
N SER A 87 -3.72 -7.13 -6.67
CA SER A 87 -2.33 -7.35 -6.25
C SER A 87 -2.16 -8.58 -5.37
N ASN A 88 -0.98 -9.19 -5.35
CA ASN A 88 -0.54 -10.00 -4.21
C ASN A 88 -0.10 -9.09 -3.06
N HIS A 89 0.08 -9.67 -1.86
CA HIS A 89 0.84 -9.03 -0.79
C HIS A 89 2.31 -9.49 -0.81
N GLY A 90 3.27 -8.58 -0.69
CA GLY A 90 4.71 -8.90 -0.91
C GLY A 90 5.67 -8.55 0.23
N SER A 91 5.40 -8.88 1.50
CA SER A 91 6.24 -8.39 2.61
C SER A 91 6.07 -9.17 3.93
N THR A 92 7.06 -10.02 4.33
CA THR A 92 6.95 -10.98 5.47
C THR A 92 8.35 -11.39 6.05
N LYS A 93 8.52 -11.67 7.36
CA LYS A 93 9.77 -11.38 8.13
C LYS A 93 10.78 -12.50 8.54
N THR A 94 12.07 -12.34 8.19
CA THR A 94 13.22 -13.13 8.72
C THR A 94 13.47 -12.96 10.22
N ILE A 95 13.84 -14.08 10.83
CA ILE A 95 13.99 -14.39 12.25
C ILE A 95 14.98 -13.48 12.99
N SER A 96 14.47 -12.81 14.03
CA SER A 96 15.10 -12.77 15.36
C SER A 96 14.10 -13.44 16.30
N LEU A 97 14.52 -14.49 17.02
CA LEU A 97 13.68 -15.25 17.97
C LEU A 97 12.79 -14.29 18.79
N PHE A 98 11.48 -14.55 18.80
CA PHE A 98 10.40 -13.78 19.46
C PHE A 98 9.85 -12.54 18.73
N THR A 99 9.28 -12.65 17.52
CA THR A 99 8.41 -11.57 16.97
C THR A 99 7.35 -12.08 15.95
N SER A 100 6.10 -11.60 16.01
CA SER A 100 4.99 -11.87 15.06
C SER A 100 4.33 -10.56 14.57
N ASN A 101 4.01 -10.45 13.27
CA ASN A 101 2.96 -9.59 12.65
C ASN A 101 3.11 -8.05 12.74
N GLN A 102 2.90 -7.19 11.71
CA GLN A 102 2.69 -7.33 10.24
C GLN A 102 2.94 -5.98 9.49
N LYS A 103 3.66 -5.91 8.33
CA LYS A 103 3.86 -4.65 7.52
C LYS A 103 3.65 -4.82 6.00
N ARG A 104 3.55 -3.72 5.20
CA ARG A 104 3.32 -3.65 3.72
C ARG A 104 3.81 -2.32 3.10
N VAL A 105 4.44 -2.30 1.92
CA VAL A 105 4.74 -1.06 1.12
C VAL A 105 4.05 -0.99 -0.23
N ASP A 106 3.18 -1.95 -0.55
CA ASP A 106 2.43 -1.99 -1.82
C ASP A 106 1.65 -0.67 -2.06
N TRP A 107 1.20 -0.01 -0.99
CA TRP A 107 0.51 1.27 -1.06
C TRP A 107 1.41 2.43 -1.48
N MET A 108 2.70 2.42 -1.08
CA MET A 108 3.69 3.40 -1.56
C MET A 108 4.01 3.19 -3.02
N VAL A 109 4.10 1.94 -3.47
CA VAL A 109 4.26 1.59 -4.88
C VAL A 109 3.07 2.10 -5.69
N GLY A 110 1.84 1.83 -5.22
CA GLY A 110 0.62 2.33 -5.86
C GLY A 110 0.59 3.86 -5.98
N MET A 111 0.89 4.58 -4.89
CA MET A 111 0.96 6.05 -4.90
C MET A 111 2.03 6.59 -5.85
N PHE A 112 3.23 5.99 -5.87
CA PHE A 112 4.30 6.38 -6.78
C PHE A 112 3.88 6.22 -8.24
N VAL A 113 3.27 5.08 -8.57
CA VAL A 113 2.72 4.79 -9.89
C VAL A 113 1.64 5.79 -10.28
N GLY A 114 0.68 6.07 -9.40
CA GLY A 114 -0.41 7.02 -9.65
C GLY A 114 0.09 8.44 -9.91
N TYR A 115 1.10 8.88 -9.16
CA TYR A 115 1.69 10.21 -9.26
C TYR A 115 2.62 10.41 -10.48
N SER A 116 3.28 9.35 -10.94
CA SER A 116 4.29 9.45 -12.01
C SER A 116 3.67 9.90 -13.34
N LYS A 117 4.10 11.04 -13.89
CA LYS A 117 3.64 11.51 -15.22
C LYS A 117 4.38 10.86 -16.39
N GLN A 118 5.54 10.26 -16.14
CA GLN A 118 6.37 9.64 -17.17
C GLN A 118 6.62 8.16 -16.83
N LEU A 119 5.94 7.26 -17.52
CA LEU A 119 6.16 5.83 -17.39
C LEU A 119 7.13 5.40 -18.50
N SER A 120 8.43 5.37 -18.21
CA SER A 120 9.47 5.08 -19.20
C SER A 120 9.39 6.01 -20.43
N SER A 121 9.02 5.48 -21.61
CA SER A 121 8.83 6.22 -22.86
C SER A 121 7.44 6.85 -23.03
N VAL A 122 6.49 6.58 -22.14
CA VAL A 122 5.10 7.03 -22.25
C VAL A 122 4.80 8.15 -21.26
N SER A 123 4.28 9.27 -21.74
CA SER A 123 3.75 10.35 -20.89
C SER A 123 2.26 10.11 -20.60
N CYS A 124 1.86 10.31 -19.34
CA CYS A 124 0.48 10.13 -18.89
C CYS A 124 0.09 11.14 -17.81
N LYS A 125 -1.22 11.31 -17.61
CA LYS A 125 -1.74 12.15 -16.52
C LYS A 125 -1.63 11.40 -15.20
N ARG A 126 -1.54 12.15 -14.10
CA ARG A 126 -1.70 11.58 -12.75
C ARG A 126 -3.10 11.00 -12.61
N ILE A 127 -3.21 9.96 -11.81
CA ILE A 127 -4.50 9.38 -11.43
C ILE A 127 -4.56 9.20 -9.93
N ARG A 128 -5.76 9.35 -9.38
CA ARG A 128 -6.03 9.03 -7.98
C ARG A 128 -5.87 7.53 -7.74
N VAL A 129 -5.27 7.18 -6.61
CA VAL A 129 -5.07 5.79 -6.19
C VAL A 129 -5.86 5.51 -4.91
N GLY A 130 -6.84 4.62 -5.03
CA GLY A 130 -7.62 4.11 -3.91
C GLY A 130 -7.15 2.72 -3.49
N PHE A 131 -7.30 2.41 -2.20
CA PHE A 131 -7.01 1.09 -1.64
C PHE A 131 -8.24 0.51 -0.95
N VAL A 132 -8.33 -0.83 -1.00
CA VAL A 132 -9.23 -1.60 -0.14
C VAL A 132 -8.44 -2.06 1.09
N CYS A 133 -8.74 -1.46 2.23
CA CYS A 133 -7.97 -1.56 3.47
C CYS A 133 -8.76 -2.28 4.57
N GLU A 134 -8.05 -2.87 5.53
CA GLU A 134 -8.68 -3.38 6.75
C GLU A 134 -9.30 -2.24 7.56
N ALA A 135 -10.50 -2.47 8.12
CA ALA A 135 -11.25 -1.47 8.87
C ALA A 135 -10.45 -0.77 9.98
N LEU A 136 -9.51 -1.48 10.63
CA LEU A 136 -8.70 -0.92 11.70
C LEU A 136 -7.79 0.24 11.23
N ILE A 137 -7.36 0.23 9.96
CA ILE A 137 -6.47 1.26 9.40
C ILE A 137 -7.12 2.64 9.45
N GLN A 138 -8.45 2.71 9.36
CA GLN A 138 -9.20 3.97 9.39
C GLN A 138 -9.07 4.71 10.73
N PHE A 139 -8.66 4.01 11.79
CA PHE A 139 -8.48 4.58 13.13
C PHE A 139 -7.03 5.00 13.40
N MET A 140 -6.11 4.73 12.48
CA MET A 140 -4.71 5.11 12.63
C MET A 140 -4.57 6.64 12.53
N PRO A 141 -3.89 7.30 13.50
CA PRO A 141 -3.72 8.74 13.47
C PRO A 141 -3.08 9.22 12.18
N TRP A 142 -3.52 10.39 11.74
CA TRP A 142 -3.05 11.13 10.57
C TRP A 142 -3.22 10.39 9.24
N ILE A 143 -2.46 9.32 8.97
CA ILE A 143 -2.56 8.57 7.71
C ILE A 143 -3.91 7.89 7.58
N GLY A 144 -4.36 7.15 8.60
CA GLY A 144 -5.64 6.44 8.54
C GLY A 144 -6.81 7.39 8.31
N TRP A 145 -6.82 8.52 9.03
CA TRP A 145 -7.81 9.57 8.88
C TRP A 145 -7.73 10.26 7.52
N TYR A 146 -6.53 10.57 7.03
CA TYR A 146 -6.33 11.15 5.71
C TYR A 146 -6.81 10.21 4.61
N ARG A 147 -6.47 8.92 4.70
CA ARG A 147 -6.93 7.92 3.73
C ARG A 147 -8.45 7.76 3.74
N LYS A 148 -9.08 7.87 4.92
CA LYS A 148 -10.54 7.85 5.06
C LYS A 148 -11.22 9.09 4.51
N ILE A 149 -10.77 10.25 4.91
CA ILE A 149 -11.45 11.52 4.63
C ILE A 149 -11.06 12.03 3.25
N VAL A 150 -9.76 12.22 3.02
CA VAL A 150 -9.25 12.83 1.78
C VAL A 150 -9.16 11.82 0.66
N ALA A 151 -8.54 10.65 0.89
CA ALA A 151 -8.37 9.64 -0.16
C ALA A 151 -9.63 8.82 -0.47
N ASN A 152 -10.64 8.87 0.39
CA ASN A 152 -11.90 8.13 0.27
C ASN A 152 -11.68 6.63 -0.06
N ASP A 153 -10.73 6.02 0.66
CA ASP A 153 -10.44 4.59 0.58
C ASP A 153 -11.60 3.73 1.07
N ILE A 154 -11.62 2.48 0.64
CA ILE A 154 -12.64 1.51 1.05
C ILE A 154 -12.11 0.72 2.25
N PHE A 155 -12.80 0.81 3.39
CA PHE A 155 -12.43 0.10 4.62
C PHE A 155 -13.37 -1.08 4.86
N VAL A 156 -12.81 -2.28 5.00
CA VAL A 156 -13.58 -3.54 5.08
C VAL A 156 -13.30 -4.31 6.38
N SER A 157 -14.35 -4.88 6.96
CA SER A 157 -14.32 -5.69 8.18
C SER A 157 -14.15 -7.19 7.90
N ARG A 158 -13.83 -7.56 6.65
CA ARG A 158 -13.66 -8.93 6.16
C ARG A 158 -14.96 -9.75 6.25
N SER A 159 -16.11 -9.07 6.21
CA SER A 159 -17.44 -9.66 6.24
C SER A 159 -18.24 -9.16 5.05
N PHE A 160 -18.45 -10.03 4.06
CA PHE A 160 -19.11 -9.66 2.80
C PHE A 160 -20.46 -8.97 3.00
N LYS A 161 -21.29 -9.49 3.92
CA LYS A 161 -22.62 -8.93 4.21
C LYS A 161 -22.55 -7.49 4.73
N GLN A 162 -21.51 -7.15 5.48
CA GLN A 162 -21.29 -5.81 6.04
C GLN A 162 -20.58 -4.88 5.05
N ASP A 163 -19.65 -5.42 4.27
CA ASP A 163 -18.73 -4.64 3.45
C ASP A 163 -19.31 -4.29 2.07
N ALA A 164 -20.21 -5.12 1.52
CA ALA A 164 -20.74 -4.93 0.16
C ALA A 164 -21.46 -3.58 -0.03
N PRO A 165 -22.34 -3.10 0.88
CA PRO A 165 -22.97 -1.79 0.72
C PRO A 165 -21.96 -0.64 0.75
N THR A 166 -20.94 -0.72 1.61
CA THR A 166 -19.87 0.29 1.70
C THR A 166 -19.05 0.36 0.42
N ILE A 167 -18.71 -0.80 -0.16
CA ILE A 167 -17.99 -0.89 -1.44
C ILE A 167 -18.83 -0.26 -2.56
N GLN A 168 -20.11 -0.65 -2.67
CA GLN A 168 -21.02 -0.17 -3.70
C GLN A 168 -21.19 1.33 -3.66
N LYS A 169 -21.52 1.86 -2.48
CA LYS A 169 -21.68 3.30 -2.27
C LYS A 169 -20.43 4.08 -2.68
N ASN A 170 -19.25 3.63 -2.28
CA ASN A 170 -18.00 4.31 -2.62
C ASN A 170 -17.74 4.28 -4.13
N ILE A 171 -17.98 3.15 -4.81
CA ILE A 171 -17.85 3.06 -6.28
C ILE A 171 -18.82 4.03 -6.97
N GLU A 172 -20.07 4.08 -6.51
CA GLU A 172 -21.10 4.99 -7.05
C GLU A 172 -20.74 6.47 -6.85
N GLU A 173 -20.22 6.85 -5.69
CA GLU A 173 -19.74 8.21 -5.41
C GLU A 173 -18.68 8.65 -6.42
N PHE A 174 -17.70 7.79 -6.75
CA PHE A 174 -16.67 8.09 -7.74
C PHE A 174 -17.24 8.19 -9.16
N HIS A 175 -18.13 7.28 -9.55
CA HIS A 175 -18.77 7.32 -10.88
C HIS A 175 -19.66 8.55 -11.04
N ASN A 176 -20.42 8.93 -10.01
CA ASN A 176 -21.30 10.10 -10.05
C ASN A 176 -20.51 11.42 -10.07
N ALA A 177 -19.32 11.45 -9.46
CA ALA A 177 -18.42 12.59 -9.51
C ALA A 177 -17.65 12.71 -10.85
N ASP A 178 -17.71 11.70 -11.73
CA ASP A 178 -16.88 11.58 -12.94
C ASP A 178 -15.37 11.59 -12.61
N GLU A 179 -15.01 11.00 -11.47
CA GLU A 179 -13.64 11.00 -10.96
C GLU A 179 -13.04 9.60 -11.08
N ARG A 180 -11.99 9.50 -11.90
CA ARG A 180 -11.35 8.22 -12.23
C ARG A 180 -10.31 7.83 -11.20
N ARG A 181 -10.18 6.54 -10.94
CA ARG A 181 -9.13 6.01 -10.06
C ARG A 181 -8.58 4.64 -10.46
N MET A 182 -7.35 4.40 -10.03
CA MET A 182 -6.80 3.06 -9.87
C MET A 182 -7.19 2.53 -8.50
N LEU A 183 -8.01 1.48 -8.44
CA LEU A 183 -8.42 0.85 -7.19
C LEU A 183 -7.62 -0.43 -6.96
N PHE A 184 -6.79 -0.43 -5.91
CA PHE A 184 -5.97 -1.57 -5.53
C PHE A 184 -6.69 -2.43 -4.48
N LEU A 185 -6.74 -3.73 -4.75
CA LEU A 185 -7.19 -4.76 -3.83
C LEU A 185 -6.11 -5.84 -3.77
N SER A 186 -5.83 -6.34 -2.57
CA SER A 186 -5.16 -7.62 -2.43
C SER A 186 -6.15 -8.67 -1.95
N PRO A 187 -6.61 -9.57 -2.84
CA PRO A 187 -7.53 -10.64 -2.51
C PRO A 187 -7.07 -11.58 -1.40
N GLU A 188 -5.78 -11.65 -1.07
CA GLU A 188 -5.28 -12.45 0.06
C GLU A 188 -5.92 -12.01 1.38
N GLY A 189 -6.16 -10.70 1.52
CA GLY A 189 -6.85 -10.08 2.65
C GLY A 189 -6.09 -10.17 4.00
N VAL A 190 -4.92 -10.81 4.01
CA VAL A 190 -4.06 -11.05 5.17
C VAL A 190 -2.60 -11.04 4.71
N VAL A 191 -1.69 -10.62 5.59
CA VAL A 191 -0.25 -10.78 5.41
C VAL A 191 0.27 -11.66 6.55
N VAL A 192 1.09 -12.66 6.22
CA VAL A 192 1.54 -13.70 7.16
C VAL A 192 3.01 -13.57 7.48
N ASP A 193 3.37 -13.31 8.74
CA ASP A 193 4.76 -13.40 9.18
C ASP A 193 5.09 -14.83 9.67
N PHE A 194 6.16 -14.96 10.45
CA PHE A 194 6.63 -16.23 11.01
C PHE A 194 6.13 -16.46 12.45
N GLY A 195 5.00 -15.83 12.81
CA GLY A 195 4.26 -16.16 14.02
C GLY A 195 3.53 -17.50 13.86
N GLN A 196 3.36 -18.24 14.96
CA GLN A 196 2.73 -19.57 14.92
C GLN A 196 1.36 -19.58 14.23
N LYS A 197 0.49 -18.60 14.54
CA LYS A 197 -0.84 -18.48 13.91
C LYS A 197 -0.78 -18.24 12.40
N ASP A 198 0.24 -17.53 11.95
CA ASP A 198 0.38 -17.13 10.56
C ASP A 198 1.05 -18.26 9.75
N VAL A 199 1.92 -19.06 10.38
CA VAL A 199 2.37 -20.37 9.86
C VAL A 199 1.21 -21.35 9.74
N GLU A 200 0.37 -21.48 10.77
CA GLU A 200 -0.85 -22.29 10.73
C GLU A 200 -1.78 -21.84 9.59
N TYR A 201 -1.92 -20.53 9.40
CA TYR A 201 -2.70 -19.96 8.30
C TYR A 201 -2.10 -20.27 6.92
N ILE A 202 -0.76 -20.24 6.77
CA ILE A 202 -0.08 -20.66 5.54
C ILE A 202 -0.42 -22.12 5.23
N TYR A 203 -0.32 -23.03 6.21
CA TYR A 203 -0.68 -24.44 6.01
C TYR A 203 -2.17 -24.62 5.67
N ALA A 204 -3.07 -23.85 6.29
CA ALA A 204 -4.49 -23.87 5.96
C ALA A 204 -4.75 -23.41 4.52
N CYS A 205 -4.06 -22.36 4.04
CA CYS A 205 -4.13 -21.92 2.65
C CYS A 205 -3.61 -22.99 1.68
N ARG A 206 -2.50 -23.66 2.02
CA ARG A 206 -1.93 -24.75 1.20
C ARG A 206 -2.91 -25.92 1.10
N LYS A 207 -3.52 -26.32 2.22
CA LYS A 207 -4.57 -27.35 2.24
C LYS A 207 -5.78 -26.95 1.41
N PHE A 208 -6.23 -25.69 1.54
CA PHE A 208 -7.32 -25.17 0.71
C PHE A 208 -7.01 -25.27 -0.78
N CYS A 209 -5.77 -25.02 -1.23
CA CYS A 209 -5.41 -25.22 -2.63
C CYS A 209 -5.56 -26.69 -3.06
N LEU A 210 -5.04 -27.62 -2.25
CA LEU A 210 -5.08 -29.06 -2.51
C LEU A 210 -6.53 -29.58 -2.58
N ASP A 211 -7.37 -29.20 -1.61
CA ASP A 211 -8.78 -29.59 -1.54
C ASP A 211 -9.59 -29.14 -2.77
N HIS A 212 -9.07 -28.19 -3.55
CA HIS A 212 -9.69 -27.66 -4.76
C HIS A 212 -8.96 -28.01 -6.05
N GLY A 213 -8.05 -28.99 -6.02
CA GLY A 213 -7.34 -29.49 -7.21
C GLY A 213 -6.22 -28.58 -7.71
N TYR A 214 -5.72 -27.67 -6.87
CA TYR A 214 -4.55 -26.83 -7.19
C TYR A 214 -3.31 -27.33 -6.43
N GLN A 215 -2.14 -27.05 -7.00
CA GLN A 215 -0.89 -27.19 -6.26
C GLN A 215 -0.83 -26.21 -5.09
N PRO A 216 -0.14 -26.53 -3.98
CA PRO A 216 0.08 -25.59 -2.90
C PRO A 216 0.70 -24.28 -3.40
N PHE A 217 0.17 -23.15 -2.93
CA PHE A 217 0.77 -21.85 -3.21
C PHE A 217 1.82 -21.57 -2.13
N ASP A 218 3.09 -21.64 -2.51
CA ASP A 218 4.23 -21.50 -1.60
C ASP A 218 4.82 -20.08 -1.58
N TYR A 219 4.41 -19.19 -2.50
CA TYR A 219 4.91 -17.82 -2.59
C TYR A 219 3.85 -16.75 -2.27
N ILE A 220 2.57 -17.11 -2.35
CA ILE A 220 1.44 -16.21 -2.11
C ILE A 220 0.32 -16.95 -1.38
N LEU A 221 -0.56 -16.23 -0.68
CA LEU A 221 -1.72 -16.84 -0.02
C LEU A 221 -2.87 -17.10 -1.01
N SER A 222 -3.75 -18.03 -0.65
CA SER A 222 -4.98 -18.27 -1.42
C SER A 222 -5.92 -17.05 -1.37
N PRO A 223 -6.58 -16.66 -2.48
CA PRO A 223 -7.42 -15.48 -2.54
C PRO A 223 -8.79 -15.65 -1.87
N ARG A 224 -9.32 -14.56 -1.32
CA ARG A 224 -10.71 -14.40 -0.86
C ARG A 224 -11.61 -13.94 -2.01
N TYR A 225 -12.08 -14.89 -2.81
CA TYR A 225 -12.80 -14.62 -4.05
C TYR A 225 -14.16 -13.88 -3.87
N LYS A 226 -14.95 -14.18 -2.82
CA LYS A 226 -16.31 -13.62 -2.67
C LYS A 226 -16.34 -12.09 -2.56
N GLY A 227 -15.47 -11.52 -1.71
CA GLY A 227 -15.39 -10.08 -1.49
C GLY A 227 -14.85 -9.32 -2.71
N SER A 228 -13.92 -9.93 -3.44
CA SER A 228 -13.34 -9.33 -4.64
C SER A 228 -14.34 -9.10 -5.76
N MET A 229 -15.43 -9.88 -5.83
CA MET A 229 -16.40 -9.76 -6.92
C MET A 229 -17.23 -8.48 -6.89
N CYS A 230 -17.53 -7.93 -5.70
CA CYS A 230 -18.21 -6.64 -5.58
C CYS A 230 -17.42 -5.51 -6.25
N LEU A 231 -16.08 -5.60 -6.21
CA LEU A 231 -15.20 -4.57 -6.74
C LEU A 231 -15.12 -4.58 -8.27
N LEU A 232 -15.59 -5.64 -8.95
CA LEU A 232 -15.70 -5.64 -10.41
C LEU A 232 -16.62 -4.54 -10.92
N GLN A 233 -17.58 -4.07 -10.10
CA GLN A 233 -18.45 -2.95 -10.46
C GLN A 233 -17.68 -1.66 -10.75
N GLN A 234 -16.48 -1.48 -10.15
CA GLN A 234 -15.60 -0.33 -10.39
C GLN A 234 -15.33 -0.11 -11.88
N VAL A 235 -15.15 -1.20 -12.63
CA VAL A 235 -14.78 -1.15 -14.05
C VAL A 235 -15.97 -1.36 -15.00
N GLN A 236 -17.12 -1.79 -14.49
CA GLN A 236 -18.27 -2.18 -15.32
C GLN A 236 -18.88 -0.99 -16.07
N LYS A 237 -19.04 0.17 -15.42
CA LYS A 237 -19.62 1.37 -16.08
C LYS A 237 -18.67 2.00 -17.10
N CYS A 238 -17.37 2.02 -16.79
CA CYS A 238 -16.37 2.77 -17.57
C CYS A 238 -15.55 1.89 -18.54
N SER A 239 -15.91 0.61 -18.70
CA SER A 239 -15.14 -0.38 -19.49
C SER A 239 -13.64 -0.38 -19.16
N GLY A 240 -13.38 -0.29 -17.86
CA GLY A 240 -12.05 -0.25 -17.27
C GLY A 240 -11.30 -1.59 -17.33
N PRO A 241 -9.97 -1.60 -17.30
CA PRO A 241 -9.23 -2.86 -17.23
C PRO A 241 -9.26 -3.46 -15.81
N VAL A 242 -9.39 -4.79 -15.73
CA VAL A 242 -9.05 -5.56 -14.53
C VAL A 242 -7.67 -6.16 -14.73
N ILE A 243 -6.75 -5.84 -13.81
CA ILE A 243 -5.34 -6.19 -13.93
C ILE A 243 -4.93 -7.09 -12.77
N SER A 244 -4.27 -8.19 -13.10
CA SER A 244 -3.45 -8.95 -12.16
C SER A 244 -2.14 -8.20 -11.94
N VAL A 245 -1.85 -7.88 -10.70
CA VAL A 245 -0.57 -7.29 -10.30
C VAL A 245 0.20 -8.31 -9.46
N CYS A 246 1.44 -8.58 -9.85
CA CYS A 246 2.41 -9.32 -9.06
C CYS A 246 3.60 -8.41 -8.77
N ILE A 247 3.92 -8.21 -7.49
CA ILE A 247 5.02 -7.35 -7.05
C ILE A 247 6.12 -8.21 -6.44
N ALA A 248 7.36 -7.99 -6.89
CA ALA A 248 8.58 -8.51 -6.28
C ALA A 248 9.45 -7.38 -5.75
N TYR A 249 10.03 -7.61 -4.58
CA TYR A 249 10.98 -6.71 -3.93
C TYR A 249 12.34 -7.38 -3.91
N VAL A 250 13.34 -6.73 -4.49
CA VAL A 250 14.69 -7.26 -4.63
C VAL A 250 15.67 -6.30 -3.99
N ARG A 251 16.62 -6.83 -3.22
CA ARG A 251 17.76 -6.07 -2.69
C ARG A 251 18.98 -6.96 -2.72
N ASP A 252 20.11 -6.43 -3.16
CA ASP A 252 21.39 -7.13 -3.23
C ASP A 252 21.28 -8.48 -3.95
N GLY A 253 20.51 -8.51 -5.05
CA GLY A 253 20.26 -9.71 -5.86
C GLY A 253 19.33 -10.76 -5.23
N LYS A 254 18.76 -10.51 -4.05
CA LYS A 254 17.86 -11.45 -3.35
C LYS A 254 16.41 -10.99 -3.42
N LEU A 255 15.51 -11.93 -3.71
CA LEU A 255 14.08 -11.71 -3.58
C LEU A 255 13.68 -11.64 -2.10
N LEU A 256 13.28 -10.46 -1.64
CA LEU A 256 12.86 -10.24 -0.27
C LEU A 256 11.56 -11.01 0.02
N ASN A 257 10.57 -10.92 -0.86
CA ASN A 257 9.31 -11.63 -0.70
C ASN A 257 9.31 -13.03 -1.35
N CYS A 258 10.32 -13.85 -1.05
CA CYS A 258 10.47 -15.24 -1.50
C CYS A 258 9.41 -16.19 -0.88
N ARG A 259 9.69 -17.49 -0.77
CA ARG A 259 8.72 -18.51 -0.29
C ARG A 259 8.16 -18.18 1.09
N LEU A 260 6.84 -18.36 1.28
CA LEU A 260 6.11 -18.03 2.49
C LEU A 260 6.71 -18.60 3.77
N LEU A 261 7.25 -19.82 3.70
CA LEU A 261 7.86 -20.54 4.83
C LEU A 261 9.40 -20.47 4.85
N SER A 262 10.03 -19.69 3.96
CA SER A 262 11.49 -19.54 3.94
C SER A 262 11.97 -18.68 5.12
N PRO A 263 12.99 -19.11 5.89
CA PRO A 263 13.58 -18.25 6.92
C PRO A 263 14.22 -16.98 6.35
N ASP A 264 14.63 -16.98 5.09
CA ASP A 264 15.29 -15.86 4.40
C ASP A 264 14.33 -14.78 3.88
N ARG A 265 13.02 -14.94 4.13
CA ARG A 265 11.98 -14.05 3.62
C ARG A 265 11.91 -12.74 4.37
N VAL A 266 12.01 -11.62 3.66
CA VAL A 266 12.05 -10.27 4.23
C VAL A 266 10.83 -9.42 3.89
N VAL A 267 10.46 -8.61 4.89
CA VAL A 267 9.47 -7.55 4.80
C VAL A 267 10.03 -6.37 4.03
N ALA A 268 9.41 -6.05 2.92
CA ALA A 268 9.44 -4.68 2.45
C ALA A 268 8.46 -3.84 3.28
N ASP A 269 9.02 -2.97 4.11
CA ASP A 269 8.27 -1.97 4.87
C ASP A 269 8.87 -0.57 4.72
N ILE A 270 8.25 0.46 5.33
CA ILE A 270 8.72 1.85 5.20
C ILE A 270 10.16 2.04 5.71
N TYR A 271 10.59 1.30 6.73
CA TYR A 271 11.96 1.28 7.22
C TYR A 271 12.87 0.52 6.26
N THR A 272 12.42 -0.62 5.72
CA THR A 272 13.16 -1.33 4.67
C THR A 272 13.45 -0.40 3.50
N LEU A 273 12.45 0.32 3.01
CA LEU A 273 12.62 1.32 1.96
C LEU A 273 13.60 2.43 2.38
N ASN A 274 13.43 3.02 3.57
CA ASN A 274 14.34 4.07 4.08
C ASN A 274 15.79 3.59 4.32
N GLN A 275 16.05 2.29 4.49
CA GLN A 275 17.42 1.75 4.60
C GLN A 275 18.24 1.93 3.32
N GLY A 276 17.61 2.21 2.17
CA GLY A 276 18.35 2.62 0.98
C GLY A 276 19.07 3.97 1.14
N VAL A 277 18.65 4.81 2.10
CA VAL A 277 19.35 6.07 2.38
C VAL A 277 20.67 5.78 3.09
N GLY A 278 21.77 5.90 2.35
CA GLY A 278 23.10 5.51 2.82
C GLY A 278 23.35 4.00 2.85
N GLY A 279 22.47 3.20 2.26
CA GLY A 279 22.57 1.74 2.17
C GLY A 279 22.10 1.21 0.81
N SER A 280 21.77 -0.08 0.73
CA SER A 280 21.29 -0.69 -0.51
C SER A 280 19.80 -0.40 -0.76
N PRO A 281 19.44 0.17 -1.94
CA PRO A 281 18.05 0.43 -2.30
C PRO A 281 17.26 -0.88 -2.48
N VAL A 282 15.93 -0.75 -2.57
CA VAL A 282 15.06 -1.86 -2.99
C VAL A 282 14.66 -1.63 -4.44
N ASP A 283 14.96 -2.60 -5.30
CA ASP A 283 14.44 -2.68 -6.66
C ASP A 283 13.09 -3.39 -6.63
N ILE A 284 12.08 -2.75 -7.19
CA ILE A 284 10.69 -3.21 -7.11
C ILE A 284 10.24 -3.54 -8.53
N TYR A 285 9.82 -4.78 -8.75
CA TYR A 285 9.38 -5.28 -10.05
C TYR A 285 7.88 -5.51 -10.03
N ILE A 286 7.17 -4.84 -10.92
CA ILE A 286 5.73 -4.96 -11.14
C ILE A 286 5.50 -5.76 -12.42
N HIS A 287 4.82 -6.89 -12.28
CA HIS A 287 4.27 -7.62 -13.41
C HIS A 287 2.76 -7.40 -13.48
N LEU A 288 2.32 -6.85 -14.60
CA LEU A 288 0.93 -6.60 -14.96
C LEU A 288 0.48 -7.64 -15.98
N LYS A 289 -0.74 -8.15 -15.79
CA LYS A 289 -1.45 -8.96 -16.77
C LYS A 289 -2.91 -8.56 -16.79
N ARG A 290 -3.44 -8.22 -17.96
CA ARG A 290 -4.88 -8.02 -18.12
C ARG A 290 -5.62 -9.33 -17.87
N ILE A 291 -6.68 -9.27 -17.06
CA ILE A 291 -7.57 -10.40 -16.82
C ILE A 291 -8.93 -10.11 -17.45
N ASP A 292 -9.49 -11.12 -18.10
CA ASP A 292 -10.84 -11.08 -18.64
C ASP A 292 -11.87 -11.23 -17.52
N ALA A 293 -12.38 -10.09 -17.03
CA ALA A 293 -13.36 -10.04 -15.96
C ALA A 293 -14.71 -10.70 -16.32
N THR A 294 -14.98 -10.97 -17.59
CA THR A 294 -16.22 -11.68 -17.99
C THR A 294 -16.24 -13.12 -17.47
N LYS A 295 -15.06 -13.76 -17.38
CA LYS A 295 -14.89 -15.12 -16.84
C LYS A 295 -15.27 -15.21 -15.35
N ALA A 296 -15.13 -14.11 -14.61
CA ALA A 296 -15.51 -14.06 -13.20
C ALA A 296 -17.03 -14.24 -12.97
N ARG A 297 -17.87 -13.94 -13.98
CA ARG A 297 -19.33 -14.15 -13.90
C ARG A 297 -19.71 -15.63 -13.98
N ALA A 298 -18.93 -16.43 -14.70
CA ALA A 298 -19.18 -17.86 -14.85
C ALA A 298 -18.72 -18.64 -13.61
N ASP A 299 -17.48 -18.37 -13.14
CA ASP A 299 -16.95 -18.98 -11.92
C ASP A 299 -15.92 -18.06 -11.26
N ALA A 300 -16.39 -17.24 -10.32
CA ALA A 300 -15.54 -16.32 -9.56
C ALA A 300 -14.42 -17.01 -8.79
N LYS A 301 -14.65 -18.25 -8.31
CA LYS A 301 -13.66 -18.98 -7.52
C LYS A 301 -12.54 -19.47 -8.42
N LYS A 302 -12.88 -20.17 -9.49
CA LYS A 302 -11.90 -20.66 -10.48
C LYS A 302 -11.12 -19.51 -11.09
N PHE A 303 -11.80 -18.43 -11.49
CA PHE A 303 -11.18 -17.20 -11.99
C PHE A 303 -10.09 -16.66 -11.05
N MET A 304 -10.39 -16.51 -9.76
CA MET A 304 -9.43 -16.00 -8.79
C MET A 304 -8.30 -16.99 -8.49
N MET A 305 -8.62 -18.29 -8.38
CA MET A 305 -7.64 -19.33 -8.10
C MET A 305 -6.65 -19.52 -9.26
N GLU A 306 -7.10 -19.46 -10.51
CA GLU A 306 -6.23 -19.51 -11.69
C GLU A 306 -5.27 -18.32 -11.73
N ASN A 307 -5.79 -17.10 -11.52
CA ASN A 307 -4.98 -15.90 -11.42
C ASN A 307 -3.87 -16.02 -10.35
N TYR A 308 -4.22 -16.56 -9.18
CA TYR A 308 -3.26 -16.76 -8.10
C TYR A 308 -2.28 -17.91 -8.38
N SER A 309 -2.72 -18.98 -9.03
CA SER A 309 -1.82 -20.04 -9.46
C SER A 309 -0.72 -19.52 -10.40
N GLU A 310 -1.07 -18.63 -11.33
CA GLU A 310 -0.10 -17.97 -12.22
C GLU A 310 0.87 -17.07 -11.44
N LYS A 311 0.37 -16.22 -10.53
CA LYS A 311 1.24 -15.38 -9.69
C LYS A 311 2.22 -16.21 -8.86
N ASN A 312 1.78 -17.33 -8.30
CA ASN A 312 2.62 -18.21 -7.52
C ASN A 312 3.78 -18.78 -8.37
N LYS A 313 3.49 -19.18 -9.61
CA LYS A 313 4.51 -19.66 -10.57
C LYS A 313 5.47 -18.54 -10.96
N LEU A 314 4.97 -17.32 -11.17
CA LEU A 314 5.80 -16.17 -11.50
C LEU A 314 6.78 -15.83 -10.37
N MET A 315 6.30 -15.75 -9.12
CA MET A 315 7.15 -15.53 -7.95
C MET A 315 8.18 -16.65 -7.76
N MET A 316 7.79 -17.91 -8.02
CA MET A 316 8.70 -19.06 -7.99
C MET A 316 9.83 -18.92 -9.01
N GLU A 317 9.51 -18.52 -10.23
CA GLU A 317 10.50 -18.31 -11.27
C GLU A 317 11.44 -17.14 -10.95
N TRP A 318 10.91 -16.05 -10.39
CA TRP A 318 11.73 -14.93 -9.94
C TRP A 318 12.68 -15.30 -8.79
N ASP A 319 12.20 -16.07 -7.82
CA ASP A 319 13.04 -16.59 -6.74
C ASP A 319 14.17 -17.48 -7.30
N ARG A 320 13.84 -18.35 -8.25
CA ARG A 320 14.83 -19.20 -8.94
C ARG A 320 15.91 -18.36 -9.65
N GLN A 321 15.54 -17.30 -10.37
CA GLN A 321 16.50 -16.46 -11.10
C GLN A 321 17.30 -15.52 -10.20
N THR A 322 16.72 -15.02 -9.10
CA THR A 322 17.47 -14.25 -8.09
C THR A 322 18.49 -15.13 -7.37
N LEU A 323 18.11 -16.34 -6.95
CA LEU A 323 19.04 -17.31 -6.34
C LEU A 323 20.14 -17.79 -7.28
N ALA A 324 19.86 -17.89 -8.58
CA ALA A 324 20.86 -18.21 -9.60
C ALA A 324 21.81 -17.03 -9.92
N GLY A 325 21.59 -15.86 -9.33
CA GLY A 325 22.34 -14.63 -9.64
C GLY A 325 22.05 -14.07 -11.03
N THR A 326 21.01 -14.57 -11.72
CA THR A 326 20.65 -14.13 -13.09
C THR A 326 19.64 -12.97 -13.08
N ALA A 327 19.16 -12.55 -11.92
CA ALA A 327 18.26 -11.39 -11.77
C ALA A 327 18.93 -10.03 -12.04
N SER A 328 20.23 -10.01 -12.37
CA SER A 328 20.94 -8.85 -12.92
C SER A 328 21.29 -9.02 -14.40
N SER A 329 20.88 -10.12 -15.03
CA SER A 329 21.17 -10.38 -16.44
C SER A 329 20.39 -9.42 -17.35
N GLU A 330 20.92 -9.15 -18.54
CA GLU A 330 20.21 -8.38 -19.57
C GLU A 330 18.87 -9.05 -19.95
N GLY A 331 18.81 -10.38 -19.93
CA GLY A 331 17.57 -11.14 -20.19
C GLY A 331 16.49 -10.93 -19.13
N TRP A 332 16.88 -10.78 -17.86
CA TRP A 332 15.96 -10.39 -16.78
C TRP A 332 15.49 -8.95 -16.95
N HIS A 333 16.44 -8.01 -17.05
CA HIS A 333 16.11 -6.58 -17.06
C HIS A 333 15.36 -6.15 -18.32
N SER A 334 15.60 -6.76 -19.48
CA SER A 334 14.91 -6.44 -20.74
C SER A 334 13.41 -6.71 -20.71
N GLN A 335 12.93 -7.54 -19.78
CA GLN A 335 11.50 -7.79 -19.59
C GLN A 335 10.78 -6.63 -18.90
N PHE A 336 11.51 -5.66 -18.33
CA PHE A 336 10.92 -4.57 -17.57
C PHE A 336 11.46 -3.21 -17.99
N SER A 337 10.55 -2.23 -18.00
CA SER A 337 10.89 -0.82 -18.16
C SER A 337 10.98 -0.12 -16.82
N LEU A 338 12.05 0.66 -16.61
CA LEU A 338 12.17 1.53 -15.45
C LEU A 338 11.12 2.65 -15.50
N LEU A 339 10.32 2.75 -14.46
CA LEU A 339 9.38 3.86 -14.25
C LEU A 339 10.14 5.06 -13.66
N LYS A 340 10.02 6.22 -14.30
CA LYS A 340 10.72 7.44 -13.90
C LYS A 340 9.75 8.37 -13.19
N CYS A 341 10.04 8.74 -11.95
CA CYS A 341 9.41 9.91 -11.34
C CYS A 341 10.32 11.11 -11.56
N ASN A 342 9.75 12.27 -11.89
CA ASN A 342 10.51 13.49 -12.07
C ASN A 342 11.07 13.93 -10.70
N LEU A 343 12.37 13.69 -10.48
CA LEU A 343 13.06 14.02 -9.24
C LEU A 343 12.93 15.51 -8.91
N LEU A 344 13.11 16.37 -9.89
CA LEU A 344 12.99 17.82 -9.70
C LEU A 344 11.57 18.19 -9.26
N GLU A 345 10.54 17.59 -9.87
CA GLU A 345 9.16 17.79 -9.45
C GLU A 345 8.97 17.38 -7.98
N CYS A 346 9.43 16.20 -7.57
CA CYS A 346 9.32 15.76 -6.17
C CYS A 346 10.08 16.68 -5.20
N VAL A 347 11.28 17.15 -5.56
CA VAL A 347 12.07 18.09 -4.74
C VAL A 347 11.34 19.42 -4.59
N VAL A 348 10.79 19.96 -5.68
CA VAL A 348 10.03 21.21 -5.64
C VAL A 348 8.80 21.06 -4.73
N TYR A 349 8.04 19.97 -4.86
CA TYR A 349 6.91 19.72 -3.96
C TYR A 349 7.36 19.64 -2.50
N GLN A 350 8.47 18.96 -2.21
CA GLN A 350 9.01 18.87 -0.85
C GLN A 350 9.38 20.24 -0.28
N ILE A 351 10.07 21.09 -1.06
CA ILE A 351 10.47 22.43 -0.64
C ILE A 351 9.25 23.32 -0.45
N CYS A 352 8.32 23.33 -1.41
CA CYS A 352 7.11 24.14 -1.34
C CYS A 352 6.22 23.72 -0.15
N HIS A 353 6.13 22.42 0.14
CA HIS A 353 5.38 21.90 1.28
C HIS A 353 5.99 22.36 2.61
N ALA A 354 7.31 22.19 2.77
CA ALA A 354 8.02 22.67 3.96
C ALA A 354 7.89 24.19 4.14
N ALA A 355 8.05 24.96 3.06
CA ALA A 355 7.88 26.41 3.08
C ALA A 355 6.45 26.81 3.49
N LEU A 356 5.43 26.13 2.96
CA LEU A 356 4.03 26.40 3.33
C LEU A 356 3.78 26.16 4.82
N ILE A 357 4.23 25.03 5.37
CA ILE A 357 4.09 24.72 6.80
C ILE A 357 4.76 25.81 7.65
N ILE A 358 5.99 26.19 7.29
CA ILE A 358 6.76 27.21 8.03
C ILE A 358 6.08 28.58 7.94
N LEU A 359 5.63 28.99 6.76
CA LEU A 359 4.95 30.28 6.55
C LEU A 359 3.64 30.35 7.33
N VAL A 360 2.87 29.26 7.37
CA VAL A 360 1.67 29.16 8.21
C VAL A 360 2.06 29.28 9.69
N ALA A 361 3.08 28.56 10.14
CA ALA A 361 3.54 28.65 11.52
C ALA A 361 4.01 30.06 11.90
N ILE A 362 4.71 30.77 11.02
CA ILE A 362 5.11 32.17 11.24
C ILE A 362 3.88 33.08 11.28
N LYS A 363 2.94 32.92 10.33
CA LYS A 363 1.75 33.78 10.23
C LYS A 363 0.86 33.71 11.47
N PHE A 364 0.82 32.55 12.12
CA PHE A 364 0.04 32.32 13.34
C PHE A 364 0.89 32.32 14.63
N ASP A 365 2.13 32.78 14.57
CA ASP A 365 3.07 32.83 15.70
C ASP A 365 3.23 31.49 16.45
N CYS A 366 3.22 30.40 15.69
CA CYS A 366 3.24 29.02 16.15
C CYS A 366 4.56 28.29 15.82
N LEU A 367 5.65 29.02 15.51
CA LEU A 367 6.92 28.40 15.10
C LEU A 367 7.50 27.49 16.19
N CYS A 368 7.49 27.93 17.45
CA CYS A 368 7.92 27.10 18.58
C CYS A 368 7.02 25.85 18.73
N THR A 369 5.71 26.02 18.56
CA THR A 369 4.75 24.91 18.58
C THR A 369 5.03 23.89 17.47
N LEU A 370 5.37 24.35 16.26
CA LEU A 370 5.76 23.47 15.16
C LEU A 370 7.01 22.65 15.52
N LEU A 371 8.06 23.30 16.04
CA LEU A 371 9.30 22.61 16.45
C LEU A 371 9.05 21.59 17.56
N HIS A 372 8.28 21.96 18.59
CA HIS A 372 7.88 21.02 19.64
C HIS A 372 7.03 19.87 19.10
N THR A 373 6.12 20.13 18.16
CA THR A 373 5.30 19.10 17.51
C THR A 373 6.17 18.12 16.72
N CYS A 374 7.17 18.61 15.97
CA CYS A 374 8.14 17.75 15.29
C CYS A 374 8.90 16.85 16.27
N GLY A 375 9.42 17.44 17.36
CA GLY A 375 10.15 16.69 18.39
C GLY A 375 9.26 15.65 19.10
N TYR A 376 8.03 16.02 19.45
CA TYR A 376 7.07 15.13 20.07
C TYR A 376 6.67 13.99 19.13
N LEU A 377 6.35 14.29 17.86
CA LEU A 377 6.02 13.26 16.86
C LEU A 377 7.16 12.27 16.67
N PHE A 378 8.42 12.76 16.60
CA PHE A 378 9.58 11.88 16.57
C PHE A 378 9.64 10.95 17.79
N GLY A 379 9.47 11.51 18.99
CA GLY A 379 9.45 10.74 20.24
C GLY A 379 8.34 9.70 20.27
N VAL A 380 7.13 10.05 19.83
CA VAL A 380 5.97 9.12 19.78
C VAL A 380 6.21 8.02 18.75
N VAL A 381 6.65 8.35 17.53
CA VAL A 381 6.94 7.35 16.49
C VAL A 381 8.02 6.38 16.97
N ALA A 382 9.13 6.90 17.51
CA ALA A 382 10.21 6.06 18.04
C ALA A 382 9.73 5.17 19.20
N SER A 383 8.92 5.72 20.11
CA SER A 383 8.38 4.98 21.27
C SER A 383 7.39 3.91 20.84
N CYS A 384 6.43 4.23 19.97
CA CYS A 384 5.46 3.27 19.43
C CYS A 384 6.15 2.13 18.68
N TYR A 385 7.16 2.44 17.88
CA TYR A 385 7.98 1.43 17.21
C TYR A 385 8.71 0.54 18.22
N THR A 386 9.38 1.15 19.21
CA THR A 386 10.19 0.42 20.21
C THR A 386 9.32 -0.46 21.10
N ILE A 387 8.17 0.03 21.57
CA ILE A 387 7.20 -0.76 22.34
C ILE A 387 6.70 -1.94 21.53
N GLY A 388 6.32 -1.68 20.27
CA GLY A 388 5.94 -2.74 19.35
C GLY A 388 7.02 -3.81 19.27
N TRP A 389 8.24 -3.40 18.93
CA TRP A 389 9.40 -4.28 18.81
C TRP A 389 9.65 -5.11 20.08
N ALA A 390 9.64 -4.47 21.26
CA ALA A 390 9.83 -5.13 22.55
C ALA A 390 8.73 -6.16 22.88
N MET A 391 7.50 -5.92 22.39
CA MET A 391 6.37 -6.82 22.57
C MET A 391 6.31 -7.95 21.52
N GLY A 392 7.35 -8.11 20.71
CA GLY A 392 7.34 -9.08 19.63
C GLY A 392 6.65 -8.59 18.35
N ASN A 393 6.10 -7.38 18.31
CA ASN A 393 5.44 -6.84 17.12
C ASN A 393 6.39 -5.81 16.48
N SER A 394 7.34 -6.18 15.64
CA SER A 394 8.33 -5.19 15.15
C SER A 394 7.82 -4.23 14.03
N MET A 395 6.50 -4.01 13.91
CA MET A 395 5.83 -4.01 12.60
C MET A 395 4.79 -2.89 12.26
N GLU A 396 5.24 -1.73 11.74
CA GLU A 396 4.38 -0.66 11.16
C GLU A 396 4.16 -0.84 9.63
N SER A 397 2.91 -0.99 9.14
CA SER A 397 2.57 -0.76 7.71
C SER A 397 2.15 0.69 7.44
N VAL A 398 1.53 1.30 8.45
CA VAL A 398 1.31 2.73 8.61
C VAL A 398 1.83 3.14 10.00
N PRO A 399 2.22 4.42 10.20
CA PRO A 399 2.71 4.89 11.50
C PRO A 399 1.72 4.61 12.63
N PHE A 400 2.25 4.31 13.81
CA PHE A 400 1.54 4.00 15.07
C PHE A 400 0.82 2.65 15.11
N GLU A 401 0.61 1.98 13.97
CA GLU A 401 -0.14 0.72 13.89
C GLU A 401 0.38 -0.33 14.87
N THR A 402 1.70 -0.49 14.94
CA THR A 402 2.35 -1.49 15.79
C THR A 402 2.03 -1.29 17.26
N GLY A 403 2.23 -0.07 17.77
CA GLY A 403 2.00 0.24 19.17
C GLY A 403 0.53 0.07 19.53
N ILE A 404 -0.36 0.59 18.68
CA ILE A 404 -1.82 0.54 18.89
C ILE A 404 -2.34 -0.90 18.87
N LYS A 405 -1.94 -1.71 17.88
CA LYS A 405 -2.32 -3.13 17.81
C LYS A 405 -1.78 -3.92 19.00
N SER A 406 -0.52 -3.68 19.38
CA SER A 406 0.12 -4.34 20.53
C SER A 406 -0.64 -4.08 21.82
N ILE A 407 -0.98 -2.81 22.09
CA ILE A 407 -1.75 -2.42 23.28
C ILE A 407 -3.16 -3.03 23.22
N SER A 408 -3.82 -3.00 22.05
CA SER A 408 -5.16 -3.58 21.87
C SER A 408 -5.18 -5.07 22.18
N LEU A 409 -4.17 -5.82 21.71
CA LEU A 409 -4.04 -7.26 21.99
C LEU A 409 -3.79 -7.55 23.47
N LEU A 410 -2.95 -6.75 24.15
CA LEU A 410 -2.76 -6.86 25.59
C LEU A 410 -4.07 -6.65 26.37
N LEU A 411 -4.82 -5.61 26.03
CA LEU A 411 -6.10 -5.30 26.67
C LEU A 411 -7.14 -6.40 26.45
N GLN A 412 -7.20 -6.97 25.25
CA GLN A 412 -8.07 -8.12 24.96
C GLN A 412 -7.66 -9.37 25.76
N THR A 413 -6.36 -9.61 25.91
CA THR A 413 -5.84 -10.76 26.67
C THR A 413 -6.13 -10.63 28.17
N LYS A 414 -6.00 -9.42 28.73
CA LYS A 414 -6.38 -9.15 30.13
C LYS A 414 -7.88 -9.38 30.36
N LYS A 415 -8.71 -8.85 29.47
CA LYS A 415 -10.17 -9.01 29.53
C LYS A 415 -10.61 -10.49 29.40
N SER A 416 -9.93 -11.27 28.56
CA SER A 416 -10.17 -12.72 28.41
C SER A 416 -9.75 -13.52 29.66
N LYS A 417 -8.76 -13.02 30.41
CA LYS A 417 -8.29 -13.63 31.67
C LYS A 417 -9.03 -13.15 32.92
N GLY A 418 -10.05 -12.29 32.78
CA GLY A 418 -10.84 -11.80 33.91
C GLY A 418 -10.06 -10.90 34.89
N ILE A 419 -9.01 -10.23 34.41
CA ILE A 419 -8.26 -9.21 35.17
C ILE A 419 -8.70 -7.81 34.72
#